data_AF-A0A7J6RDF3-F1
#
_entry.id   AF-A0A7J6RDF3-F1
#
_cell.length_a   1.000
_cell.length_b   1.000
_cell.length_c   1.000
_cell.angle_alpha   90.00
_cell.angle_beta   90.00
_cell.angle_gamma   90.00
#
_symmetry.space_group_name_H-M   'P 1'
#
loop_
_entity.id
_entity.type
_entity.pdbx_description
1 polymer ?
#
loop_
_entity_poly.entity_id
_entity_poly.type
_entity_poly.pdbx_seq_one_letter_code
_entity_poly.pdbx_strand_id
1 'polypeptide(L)'
;ASLEKIRKAVKAAKAPPGAPIRLGGTEILSSFRVFYKNQALINGWSEVHEFYWLSLNIETKLWLQISGVKLNLLPNPLSRACYGRAAAFIWSSLERRFGADKEIEKLQAESLTLSQRPSEKLLAYLGRVNDYRARSHYANLTRKDSQWIAAARSGIRDPLMRRLSYLPVDPNIRESSADEIAPIGEWEAWLISMEQLTMNEGDAIQQGVSQDEAVTVFETQAGPPGAQGAAKGAGRRRERRSPFAGKCYGCQEFGHRIADCPQRKNSA
;
A
#
# COMPACT_ATOMS: atom_id res chain seq x y z
N ALA A 1 26.12 -40.43 -2.35
CA ALA A 1 25.95 -40.29 -0.90
C ALA A 1 25.71 -38.84 -0.43
N SER A 2 26.50 -37.82 -0.84
CA SER A 2 26.31 -36.42 -0.39
C SER A 2 25.10 -35.72 -1.04
N LEU A 3 24.90 -35.88 -2.36
CA LEU A 3 23.76 -35.30 -3.08
C LEU A 3 22.39 -35.79 -2.59
N GLU A 4 22.34 -37.03 -2.11
CA GLU A 4 21.11 -37.67 -1.63
C GLU A 4 20.76 -37.24 -0.19
N LYS A 5 21.80 -36.98 0.63
CA LYS A 5 21.65 -36.32 1.94
C LYS A 5 21.21 -34.87 1.79
N ILE A 6 21.72 -34.15 0.78
CA ILE A 6 21.28 -32.78 0.46
C ILE A 6 19.84 -32.78 -0.05
N ARG A 7 19.45 -33.70 -0.95
CA ARG A 7 18.04 -33.84 -1.39
C ARG A 7 17.09 -34.18 -0.25
N LYS A 8 17.50 -35.03 0.71
CA LYS A 8 16.71 -35.32 1.91
C LYS A 8 16.60 -34.11 2.84
N ALA A 9 17.66 -33.34 3.03
CA ALA A 9 17.63 -32.11 3.82
C ALA A 9 16.72 -31.03 3.19
N VAL A 10 16.77 -30.88 1.86
CA VAL A 10 15.90 -29.96 1.10
C VAL A 10 14.43 -30.41 1.10
N LYS A 11 14.16 -31.72 1.10
CA LYS A 11 12.79 -32.26 1.28
C LYS A 11 12.27 -32.14 2.72
N ALA A 12 13.16 -32.16 3.71
CA ALA A 12 12.82 -32.05 5.14
C ALA A 12 12.61 -30.59 5.59
N ALA A 13 13.18 -29.63 4.88
CA ALA A 13 12.76 -28.24 4.95
C ALA A 13 11.32 -28.17 4.43
N LYS A 14 10.35 -28.17 5.37
CA LYS A 14 8.92 -27.98 5.07
C LYS A 14 8.80 -26.87 4.03
N ALA A 15 8.18 -27.19 2.89
CA ALA A 15 7.80 -26.18 1.91
C ALA A 15 7.05 -25.07 2.67
N PRO A 16 7.45 -23.80 2.54
CA PRO A 16 6.81 -22.71 3.25
C PRO A 16 5.30 -22.72 2.96
N PRO A 17 4.45 -22.28 3.90
CA PRO A 17 3.02 -22.20 3.69
C PRO A 17 2.75 -21.22 2.56
N GLY A 18 2.36 -21.77 1.41
CA GLY A 18 2.27 -21.09 0.13
C GLY A 18 2.71 -22.09 -0.94
N ALA A 19 1.77 -22.56 -1.76
CA ALA A 19 2.08 -23.48 -2.85
C ALA A 19 3.28 -22.94 -3.67
N PRO A 20 4.12 -23.82 -4.24
CA PRO A 20 5.21 -23.37 -5.10
C PRO A 20 4.60 -22.50 -6.21
N ILE A 21 4.95 -21.21 -6.21
CA ILE A 21 4.59 -20.27 -7.28
C ILE A 21 5.26 -20.81 -8.53
N ARG A 22 4.51 -21.50 -9.39
CA ARG A 22 5.05 -22.12 -10.59
C ARG A 22 5.06 -21.09 -11.70
N LEU A 23 6.25 -20.56 -11.98
CA LEU A 23 6.51 -19.75 -13.18
C LEU A 23 6.11 -20.54 -14.44
N GLY A 24 5.05 -20.09 -15.12
CA GLY A 24 4.44 -20.75 -16.28
C GLY A 24 2.96 -20.38 -16.51
N GLY A 25 2.28 -19.83 -15.49
CA GLY A 25 0.89 -19.35 -15.57
C GLY A 25 0.74 -17.83 -15.80
N THR A 26 -0.32 -17.24 -15.23
CA THR A 26 -0.66 -15.80 -15.30
C THR A 26 0.18 -14.90 -14.38
N GLU A 27 1.08 -15.50 -13.60
CA GLU A 27 1.87 -14.83 -12.57
C GLU A 27 3.02 -14.03 -13.18
N ILE A 28 3.33 -12.91 -12.52
CA ILE A 28 4.33 -11.95 -12.96
C ILE A 28 5.71 -12.36 -12.37
N LEU A 29 6.78 -12.25 -13.15
CA LEU A 29 8.14 -12.61 -12.74
C LEU A 29 8.62 -11.81 -11.51
N SER A 30 8.28 -10.53 -11.40
CA SER A 30 8.57 -9.71 -10.22
C SER A 30 7.92 -10.26 -8.95
N SER A 31 6.66 -10.70 -9.01
CA SER A 31 5.99 -11.31 -7.84
C SER A 31 6.75 -12.54 -7.35
N PHE A 32 7.18 -13.39 -8.27
CA PHE A 32 8.00 -14.57 -7.97
C PHE A 32 9.36 -14.17 -7.34
N ARG A 33 9.99 -13.11 -7.83
CA ARG A 33 11.27 -12.60 -7.32
C ARG A 33 11.14 -11.96 -5.94
N VAL A 34 10.11 -11.16 -5.70
CA VAL A 34 9.79 -10.60 -4.37
C VAL A 34 9.60 -11.72 -3.36
N PHE A 35 8.78 -12.72 -3.71
CA PHE A 35 8.54 -13.87 -2.84
C PHE A 35 9.85 -14.59 -2.47
N TYR A 36 10.69 -14.90 -3.46
CA TYR A 36 11.98 -15.51 -3.22
C TYR A 36 12.86 -14.67 -2.28
N LYS A 37 12.95 -13.35 -2.52
CA LYS A 37 13.83 -12.46 -1.74
C LYS A 37 13.37 -12.33 -0.29
N ASN A 38 12.06 -12.28 -0.04
CA ASN A 38 11.51 -12.30 1.31
C ASN A 38 11.84 -13.62 2.02
N GLN A 39 11.68 -14.76 1.34
CA GLN A 39 12.04 -16.07 1.91
C GLN A 39 13.55 -16.19 2.16
N ALA A 40 14.37 -15.66 1.25
CA ALA A 40 15.81 -15.69 1.38
C ALA A 40 16.29 -14.85 2.57
N LEU A 41 15.68 -13.68 2.79
CA LEU A 41 15.97 -12.82 3.93
C LEU A 41 15.60 -13.50 5.26
N ILE A 42 14.38 -14.04 5.37
CA ILE A 42 13.89 -14.69 6.60
C ILE A 42 14.76 -15.90 6.98
N ASN A 43 15.15 -16.70 5.99
CA ASN A 43 15.85 -17.95 6.23
C ASN A 43 17.39 -17.84 6.12
N GLY A 44 17.93 -16.64 5.84
CA GLY A 44 19.37 -16.45 5.62
C GLY A 44 19.92 -17.26 4.44
N TRP A 45 19.15 -17.39 3.35
CA TRP A 45 19.54 -18.20 2.20
C TRP A 45 20.73 -17.62 1.45
N SER A 46 21.66 -18.51 1.10
CA SER A 46 22.82 -18.19 0.25
C SER A 46 22.53 -18.43 -1.23
N GLU A 47 23.43 -18.01 -2.11
CA GLU A 47 23.39 -18.26 -3.57
C GLU A 47 23.21 -19.74 -3.95
N VAL A 48 23.69 -20.66 -3.10
CA VAL A 48 23.50 -22.10 -3.30
C VAL A 48 22.02 -22.46 -3.15
N HIS A 49 21.38 -21.93 -2.10
CA HIS A 49 19.95 -22.12 -1.87
C HIS A 49 19.12 -21.48 -2.99
N GLU A 50 19.54 -20.32 -3.50
CA GLU A 50 18.91 -19.66 -4.65
C GLU A 50 18.78 -20.59 -5.84
N PHE A 51 19.90 -21.20 -6.25
CA PHE A 51 19.94 -22.12 -7.38
C PHE A 51 19.01 -23.33 -7.17
N TYR A 52 19.06 -23.96 -5.99
CA TYR A 52 18.22 -25.11 -5.70
C TYR A 52 16.74 -24.73 -5.65
N TRP A 53 16.41 -23.60 -5.05
CA TRP A 53 15.04 -23.10 -4.99
C TRP A 53 14.50 -22.84 -6.40
N LEU A 54 15.28 -22.20 -7.27
CA LEU A 54 14.91 -21.99 -8.68
C LEU A 54 14.68 -23.31 -9.42
N SER A 55 15.54 -24.31 -9.20
CA SER A 55 15.42 -25.62 -9.85
C SER A 55 14.15 -26.39 -9.43
N LEU A 56 13.59 -26.09 -8.26
CA LEU A 56 12.39 -26.73 -7.73
C LEU A 56 11.10 -25.99 -8.10
N ASN A 57 11.15 -24.67 -8.26
CA ASN A 57 9.96 -23.83 -8.45
C ASN A 57 9.72 -23.40 -9.91
N ILE A 58 10.71 -23.57 -10.80
CA ILE A 58 10.53 -23.36 -12.24
C ILE A 58 9.87 -24.61 -12.86
N GLU A 59 8.88 -24.42 -13.74
CA GLU A 59 8.26 -25.52 -14.46
C GLU A 59 9.30 -26.34 -15.25
N THR A 60 9.21 -27.67 -15.20
CA THR A 60 10.18 -28.58 -15.83
C THR A 60 10.41 -28.28 -17.31
N LYS A 61 9.35 -27.95 -18.07
CA LYS A 61 9.48 -27.58 -19.49
C LYS A 61 10.34 -26.33 -19.67
N LEU A 62 10.06 -25.28 -18.88
CA LEU A 62 10.81 -24.03 -18.91
C LEU A 62 12.25 -24.23 -18.42
N TRP A 63 12.45 -25.03 -17.38
CA TRP A 63 13.77 -25.37 -16.86
C TRP A 63 14.65 -26.06 -17.91
N LEU A 64 14.11 -27.05 -18.62
CA LEU A 64 14.82 -27.74 -19.71
C LEU A 64 15.18 -26.77 -20.84
N GLN A 65 14.30 -25.82 -21.16
CA GLN A 65 14.58 -24.80 -22.17
C GLN A 65 15.67 -23.82 -21.73
N ILE A 66 15.74 -23.45 -20.45
CA ILE A 66 16.80 -22.56 -19.93
C ILE A 66 18.12 -23.32 -19.83
N SER A 67 18.10 -24.53 -19.30
CA SER A 67 19.30 -25.35 -19.10
C SER A 67 19.87 -25.92 -20.39
N GLY A 68 19.03 -26.24 -21.38
CA GLY A 68 19.47 -26.72 -22.69
C GLY A 68 20.30 -25.70 -23.48
N VAL A 69 20.12 -24.40 -23.22
CA VAL A 69 20.92 -23.33 -23.86
C VAL A 69 22.37 -23.33 -23.35
N LYS A 70 22.62 -23.80 -22.13
CA LYS A 70 23.95 -23.85 -21.53
C LYS A 70 24.22 -25.23 -20.93
N LEU A 71 24.86 -26.07 -21.74
CA LEU A 71 25.20 -27.47 -21.44
C LEU A 71 25.93 -27.67 -20.09
N ASN A 72 26.63 -26.65 -19.57
CA ASN A 72 27.24 -26.64 -18.24
C ASN A 72 26.86 -25.40 -17.43
N LEU A 73 25.65 -25.40 -16.87
CA LEU A 73 25.20 -24.39 -15.91
C LEU A 73 26.09 -24.32 -14.66
N LEU A 74 26.56 -25.47 -14.17
CA LEU A 74 27.40 -25.61 -12.98
C LEU A 74 28.71 -26.32 -13.34
N PRO A 75 29.73 -25.59 -13.84
CA PRO A 75 31.01 -26.21 -14.23
C PRO A 75 31.77 -26.79 -13.03
N ASN A 76 31.59 -26.22 -11.83
CA ASN A 76 32.14 -26.77 -10.59
C ASN A 76 31.07 -26.74 -9.48
N PRO A 77 30.50 -27.90 -9.09
CA PRO A 77 29.44 -27.98 -8.09
C PRO A 77 29.94 -27.76 -6.64
N LEU A 78 31.24 -27.70 -6.41
CA LEU A 78 31.84 -27.39 -5.10
C LEU A 78 32.10 -25.90 -4.92
N SER A 79 32.06 -25.11 -6.01
CA SER A 79 32.33 -23.68 -5.97
C SER A 79 31.04 -22.88 -5.75
N ARG A 80 30.96 -22.15 -4.64
CA ARG A 80 29.83 -21.25 -4.33
C ARG A 80 29.58 -20.23 -5.45
N ALA A 81 30.65 -19.63 -6.00
CA ALA A 81 30.57 -18.67 -7.09
C ALA A 81 29.97 -19.25 -8.39
N CYS A 82 30.04 -20.57 -8.60
CA CYS A 82 29.38 -21.20 -9.74
C CYS A 82 27.86 -21.21 -9.58
N TYR A 83 27.33 -21.38 -8.36
CA TYR A 83 25.89 -21.30 -8.09
C TYR A 83 25.37 -19.87 -8.27
N GLY A 84 26.07 -18.86 -7.77
CA GLY A 84 25.71 -17.45 -8.00
C GLY A 84 25.62 -17.10 -9.49
N ARG A 85 26.63 -17.51 -10.29
CA ARG A 85 26.61 -17.32 -11.76
C ARG A 85 25.50 -18.10 -12.45
N ALA A 86 25.20 -19.32 -12.00
CA ALA A 86 24.12 -20.13 -12.54
C ALA A 86 22.75 -19.51 -12.24
N ALA A 87 22.52 -19.05 -11.00
CA ALA A 87 21.30 -18.35 -10.60
C ALA A 87 21.11 -17.05 -11.39
N ALA A 88 22.15 -16.23 -11.54
CA ALA A 88 22.10 -15.02 -12.36
C ALA A 88 21.76 -15.31 -13.83
N PHE A 89 22.32 -16.38 -14.39
CA PHE A 89 21.97 -16.82 -15.75
C PHE A 89 20.50 -17.27 -15.86
N ILE A 90 19.97 -17.97 -14.86
CA ILE A 90 18.57 -18.39 -14.83
C ILE A 90 17.66 -17.16 -14.77
N TRP A 91 17.92 -16.21 -13.86
CA TRP A 91 17.13 -14.97 -13.76
C TRP A 91 17.11 -14.16 -15.05
N SER A 92 18.28 -13.91 -15.64
CA SER A 92 18.37 -13.19 -16.93
C SER A 92 17.69 -13.94 -18.08
N SER A 93 17.63 -15.27 -18.02
CA SER A 93 16.90 -16.08 -19.00
C SER A 93 15.38 -16.02 -18.80
N LEU A 94 14.92 -15.91 -17.54
CA LEU A 94 13.52 -15.68 -17.22
C LEU A 94 13.09 -14.28 -17.66
N GLU A 95 13.86 -13.24 -17.34
CA GLU A 95 13.59 -11.84 -17.72
C GLU A 95 13.44 -11.69 -19.24
N ARG A 96 14.34 -12.30 -20.03
CA ARG A 96 14.25 -12.28 -21.49
C ARG A 96 13.01 -12.97 -22.05
N ARG A 97 12.49 -14.00 -21.36
CA ARG A 97 11.36 -14.81 -21.85
C ARG A 97 10.00 -14.23 -21.48
N PHE A 98 9.85 -13.81 -20.24
CA PHE A 98 8.61 -13.19 -19.77
C PHE A 98 8.46 -11.74 -20.24
N GLY A 99 9.56 -11.13 -20.70
CA GLY A 99 9.59 -9.83 -21.31
C GLY A 99 9.48 -8.73 -20.27
N ALA A 100 10.61 -8.13 -19.92
CA ALA A 100 10.65 -7.00 -19.00
C ALA A 100 9.66 -5.90 -19.42
N ASP A 101 9.52 -5.62 -20.72
CA ASP A 101 8.62 -4.58 -21.22
C ASP A 101 7.14 -4.88 -20.95
N LYS A 102 6.70 -6.13 -21.17
CA LYS A 102 5.31 -6.55 -20.91
C LYS A 102 4.97 -6.46 -19.42
N GLU A 103 5.95 -6.79 -18.60
CA GLU A 103 5.83 -6.70 -17.15
C GLU A 103 5.77 -5.24 -16.68
N ILE A 104 6.63 -4.39 -17.22
CA ILE A 104 6.61 -2.94 -16.95
C ILE A 104 5.27 -2.35 -17.38
N GLU A 105 4.75 -2.68 -18.55
CA GLU A 105 3.44 -2.22 -19.04
C GLU A 105 2.31 -2.65 -18.10
N LYS A 106 2.29 -3.91 -17.68
CA LYS A 106 1.30 -4.43 -16.73
C LYS A 106 1.38 -3.72 -15.38
N LEU A 107 2.60 -3.49 -14.88
CA LEU A 107 2.81 -2.76 -13.63
C LEU A 107 2.39 -1.30 -13.78
N GLN A 108 2.67 -0.64 -14.90
CA GLN A 108 2.24 0.72 -15.16
C GLN A 108 0.70 0.81 -15.17
N ALA A 109 0.00 -0.12 -15.83
CA ALA A 109 -1.45 -0.20 -15.80
C ALA A 109 -1.99 -0.41 -14.37
N GLU A 110 -1.35 -1.28 -13.58
CA GLU A 110 -1.69 -1.51 -12.17
C GLU A 110 -1.52 -0.23 -11.34
N SER A 111 -0.50 0.60 -11.60
CA SER A 111 -0.27 1.85 -10.87
C SER A 111 -1.42 2.84 -10.99
N LEU A 112 -2.14 2.85 -12.12
CA LEU A 112 -3.29 3.73 -12.34
C LEU A 112 -4.50 3.30 -11.50
N THR A 113 -4.54 2.05 -11.07
CA THR A 113 -5.61 1.47 -10.25
C THR A 113 -5.27 1.42 -8.76
N LEU A 114 -4.09 1.93 -8.39
CA LEU A 114 -3.56 1.84 -7.02
C LEU A 114 -4.24 2.88 -6.11
N SER A 115 -5.45 2.57 -5.67
CA SER A 115 -6.19 3.35 -4.68
C SER A 115 -6.61 2.49 -3.49
N GLN A 116 -6.78 3.13 -2.33
CA GLN A 116 -7.30 2.51 -1.12
C GLN A 116 -8.75 2.06 -1.37
N ARG A 117 -9.02 0.77 -1.10
CA ARG A 117 -10.37 0.21 -1.27
C ARG A 117 -11.31 0.72 -0.17
N PRO A 118 -12.63 0.78 -0.39
CA PRO A 118 -13.59 1.34 0.57
C PRO A 118 -13.52 0.73 1.99
N SER A 119 -13.22 -0.57 2.08
CA SER A 119 -13.17 -1.33 3.33
C SER A 119 -11.74 -1.59 3.81
N GLU A 120 -10.73 -1.02 3.16
CA GLU A 120 -9.34 -1.32 3.42
C GLU A 120 -8.74 -0.34 4.41
N LYS A 121 -8.15 -0.88 5.49
CA LYS A 121 -7.39 -0.10 6.47
C LYS A 121 -6.15 0.52 5.83
N LEU A 122 -5.72 1.67 6.33
CA LEU A 122 -4.59 2.40 5.74
C LEU A 122 -3.30 1.55 5.67
N LEU A 123 -2.93 0.86 6.74
CA LEU A 123 -1.74 0.00 6.76
C LEU A 123 -1.82 -1.14 5.74
N ALA A 124 -2.99 -1.74 5.52
CA ALA A 124 -3.17 -2.75 4.50
C ALA A 124 -2.98 -2.18 3.08
N TYR A 125 -3.50 -0.97 2.84
CA TYR A 125 -3.25 -0.25 1.59
C TYR A 125 -1.77 0.06 1.38
N LEU A 126 -1.09 0.62 2.39
CA LEU A 126 0.34 0.92 2.33
C LEU A 126 1.19 -0.34 2.12
N GLY A 127 0.81 -1.47 2.73
CA GLY A 127 1.40 -2.77 2.46
C GLY A 127 1.29 -3.16 0.98
N ARG A 128 0.11 -3.01 0.37
CA ARG A 128 -0.05 -3.26 -1.08
C ARG A 128 0.81 -2.33 -1.94
N VAL A 129 0.94 -1.05 -1.55
CA VAL A 129 1.81 -0.11 -2.27
C VAL A 129 3.27 -0.53 -2.14
N ASN A 130 3.70 -0.98 -0.96
CA ASN A 130 5.05 -1.46 -0.72
C ASN A 130 5.37 -2.73 -1.55
N ASP A 131 4.44 -3.69 -1.60
CA ASP A 131 4.55 -4.88 -2.44
C ASP A 131 4.63 -4.50 -3.93
N TYR A 132 3.83 -3.52 -4.36
CA TYR A 132 3.89 -2.99 -5.72
C TYR A 132 5.22 -2.28 -6.02
N ARG A 133 5.77 -1.50 -5.08
CA ARG A 133 7.09 -0.86 -5.17
C ARG A 133 8.19 -1.91 -5.31
N ALA A 134 8.17 -2.95 -4.47
CA ALA A 134 9.13 -4.05 -4.53
C ALA A 134 9.09 -4.78 -5.88
N ARG A 135 7.88 -5.07 -6.39
CA ARG A 135 7.71 -5.65 -7.73
C ARG A 135 8.26 -4.76 -8.84
N SER A 136 7.96 -3.46 -8.76
CA SER A 136 8.45 -2.46 -9.73
C SER A 136 9.97 -2.39 -9.76
N HIS A 137 10.63 -2.42 -8.59
CA HIS A 137 12.08 -2.47 -8.50
C HIS A 137 12.66 -3.68 -9.24
N TYR A 138 12.08 -4.87 -9.06
CA TYR A 138 12.55 -6.09 -9.74
C TYR A 138 12.26 -6.16 -11.23
N ALA A 139 11.26 -5.40 -11.69
CA ALA A 139 10.97 -5.23 -13.11
C ALA A 139 11.78 -4.09 -13.76
N ASN A 140 12.74 -3.49 -13.04
CA ASN A 140 13.50 -2.31 -13.45
C ASN A 140 12.64 -1.03 -13.68
N LEU A 141 11.42 -0.98 -13.14
CA LEU A 141 10.61 0.24 -13.08
C LEU A 141 11.06 1.07 -11.87
N THR A 142 12.17 1.79 -12.04
CA THR A 142 12.74 2.63 -10.99
C THR A 142 12.02 3.97 -10.91
N ARG A 143 11.61 4.33 -9.69
CA ARG A 143 11.02 5.62 -9.34
C ARG A 143 11.66 6.11 -8.06
N LYS A 144 11.76 7.43 -7.90
CA LYS A 144 12.28 8.02 -6.66
C LYS A 144 11.27 7.79 -5.52
N ASP A 145 11.75 7.69 -4.29
CA ASP A 145 10.87 7.52 -3.12
C ASP A 145 9.83 8.63 -2.99
N SER A 146 10.19 9.87 -3.33
CA SER A 146 9.23 10.98 -3.39
C SER A 146 8.07 10.74 -4.36
N GLN A 147 8.30 10.04 -5.47
CA GLN A 147 7.26 9.69 -6.43
C GLN A 147 6.37 8.56 -5.89
N TRP A 148 6.95 7.60 -5.17
CA TRP A 148 6.19 6.55 -4.48
C TRP A 148 5.29 7.12 -3.40
N ILE A 149 5.82 8.01 -2.56
CA ILE A 149 5.08 8.71 -1.53
C ILE A 149 3.93 9.51 -2.17
N ALA A 150 4.21 10.28 -3.23
CA ALA A 150 3.17 11.06 -3.91
C ALA A 150 2.05 10.17 -4.50
N ALA A 151 2.42 9.05 -5.13
CA ALA A 151 1.45 8.07 -5.65
C ALA A 151 0.61 7.46 -4.52
N ALA A 152 1.25 6.99 -3.44
CA ALA A 152 0.58 6.43 -2.28
C ALA A 152 -0.45 7.42 -1.70
N ARG A 153 -0.04 8.68 -1.49
CA ARG A 153 -0.89 9.78 -1.00
C ARG A 153 -2.11 10.03 -1.89
N SER A 154 -1.92 10.03 -3.21
CA SER A 154 -3.02 10.25 -4.15
C SER A 154 -4.10 9.17 -4.07
N GLY A 155 -3.70 7.93 -3.75
CA GLY A 155 -4.62 6.81 -3.59
C GLY A 155 -5.26 6.67 -2.20
N ILE A 156 -4.82 7.43 -1.19
CA ILE A 156 -5.48 7.45 0.14
C ILE A 156 -6.86 8.07 0.00
N ARG A 157 -7.88 7.37 0.49
CA ARG A 157 -9.29 7.80 0.37
C ARG A 157 -9.66 8.87 1.40
N ASP A 158 -9.13 8.77 2.61
CA ASP A 158 -9.45 9.70 3.69
C ASP A 158 -8.72 11.06 3.49
N PRO A 159 -9.46 12.18 3.33
CA PRO A 159 -8.88 13.50 3.16
C PRO A 159 -8.06 13.99 4.36
N LEU A 160 -8.40 13.58 5.59
CA LEU A 160 -7.65 13.92 6.80
C LEU A 160 -6.33 13.18 6.81
N MET A 161 -6.33 11.87 6.55
CA MET A 161 -5.09 11.09 6.42
C MET A 161 -4.21 11.60 5.28
N ARG A 162 -4.82 12.04 4.18
CA ARG A 162 -4.10 12.68 3.09
C ARG A 162 -3.41 13.96 3.57
N ARG A 163 -4.07 14.80 4.38
CA ARG A 163 -3.49 16.03 4.95
C ARG A 163 -2.39 15.75 5.97
N LEU A 164 -2.63 14.83 6.89
CA LEU A 164 -1.65 14.42 7.91
C LEU A 164 -0.39 13.83 7.27
N SER A 165 -0.53 13.14 6.13
CA SER A 165 0.62 12.63 5.39
C SER A 165 1.56 13.70 4.81
N TYR A 166 1.13 14.98 4.74
CA TYR A 166 1.98 16.11 4.32
C TYR A 166 2.78 16.72 5.47
N LEU A 167 2.39 16.45 6.72
CA LEU A 167 3.12 16.96 7.86
C LEU A 167 4.48 16.24 7.88
N PRO A 168 5.60 16.98 7.77
CA PRO A 168 6.89 16.40 8.11
C PRO A 168 6.75 15.91 9.55
N VAL A 169 7.08 14.65 9.80
CA VAL A 169 7.10 14.15 11.16
C VAL A 169 8.00 15.04 11.98
N ASP A 170 7.45 15.42 13.13
CA ASP A 170 7.91 16.49 14.01
C ASP A 170 9.43 16.42 14.21
N PRO A 171 10.19 17.51 13.97
CA PRO A 171 11.61 17.58 14.33
C PRO A 171 11.85 17.40 15.83
N ASN A 172 10.79 17.38 16.65
CA ASN A 172 10.85 17.06 18.08
C ASN A 172 10.74 15.57 18.42
N ILE A 173 10.80 14.64 17.43
CA ILE A 173 11.27 13.28 17.74
C ILE A 173 12.72 13.43 18.20
N ARG A 174 12.83 13.58 19.53
CA ARG A 174 14.04 13.89 20.27
C ARG A 174 15.25 13.18 19.68
N GLU A 175 16.26 13.98 19.43
CA GLU A 175 17.72 13.79 19.58
C GLU A 175 18.20 12.62 20.47
N SER A 176 17.67 11.41 20.33
CA SER A 176 18.33 10.21 20.79
C SER A 176 19.29 9.77 19.69
N SER A 177 20.52 10.25 19.82
CA SER A 177 21.70 10.00 18.96
C SER A 177 21.61 10.51 17.52
N ALA A 178 22.50 11.45 17.20
CA ALA A 178 22.57 12.19 15.94
C ALA A 178 22.97 11.36 14.69
N ASP A 179 22.99 10.03 14.77
CA ASP A 179 23.50 9.16 13.70
C ASP A 179 22.42 8.35 12.94
N GLU A 180 21.14 8.42 13.35
CA GLU A 180 20.07 7.57 12.77
C GLU A 180 18.76 8.30 12.40
N ILE A 181 18.80 9.61 12.14
CA ILE A 181 17.62 10.28 11.58
C ILE A 181 17.60 10.02 10.08
N ALA A 182 16.82 9.01 9.67
CA ALA A 182 16.58 8.70 8.26
C ALA A 182 16.15 9.96 7.49
N PRO A 183 16.77 10.27 6.34
CA PRO A 183 16.49 11.47 5.58
C PRO A 183 14.99 11.67 5.32
N ILE A 184 14.52 12.88 5.58
CA ILE A 184 13.16 13.32 5.23
C ILE A 184 12.95 13.10 3.73
N GLY A 185 12.05 12.18 3.37
CA GLY A 185 11.76 11.83 1.97
C GLY A 185 12.08 10.39 1.59
N GLU A 186 12.67 9.60 2.49
CA GLU A 186 12.79 8.16 2.32
C GLU A 186 11.46 7.45 2.57
N TRP A 187 11.19 6.42 1.76
CA TRP A 187 9.95 5.66 1.83
C TRP A 187 9.76 4.97 3.18
N GLU A 188 10.81 4.36 3.74
CA GLU A 188 10.74 3.61 5.00
C GLU A 188 10.43 4.54 6.19
N ALA A 189 11.12 5.69 6.26
CA ALA A 189 10.87 6.71 7.27
C ALA A 189 9.42 7.21 7.20
N TRP A 190 8.91 7.43 5.98
CA TRP A 190 7.52 7.81 5.76
C TRP A 190 6.52 6.72 6.14
N LEU A 191 6.80 5.44 5.90
CA LEU A 191 5.94 4.34 6.32
C LEU A 191 5.83 4.25 7.85
N ILE A 192 6.95 4.32 8.57
CA ILE A 192 6.98 4.31 10.05
C ILE A 192 6.15 5.46 10.60
N SER A 193 6.30 6.65 9.99
CA SER A 193 5.53 7.84 10.34
C SER A 193 4.02 7.63 10.20
N MET A 194 3.60 7.04 9.08
CA MET A 194 2.19 6.75 8.83
C MET A 194 1.64 5.69 9.79
N GLU A 195 2.46 4.72 10.21
CA GLU A 195 2.08 3.71 11.20
C GLU A 195 1.83 4.35 12.58
N GLN A 196 2.75 5.21 13.04
CA GLN A 196 2.58 5.95 14.29
C GLN A 196 1.31 6.80 14.30
N LEU A 197 1.01 7.49 13.20
CA LEU A 197 -0.23 8.27 13.06
C LEU A 197 -1.48 7.38 13.21
N THR A 198 -1.48 6.19 12.60
CA THR A 198 -2.62 5.26 12.71
C THR A 198 -2.80 4.66 14.09
N MET A 199 -1.71 4.48 14.85
CA MET A 199 -1.80 3.99 16.23
C MET A 199 -2.39 5.05 17.16
N ASN A 200 -1.94 6.31 17.02
CA ASN A 200 -2.39 7.40 17.89
C ASN A 200 -3.87 7.77 17.68
N GLU A 201 -4.42 7.59 16.48
CA GLU A 201 -5.86 7.79 16.24
C GLU A 201 -6.73 6.76 16.98
N GLY A 202 -6.26 5.52 17.14
CA GLY A 202 -6.96 4.49 17.91
C GLY A 202 -7.13 4.88 19.38
N ASP A 203 -6.10 5.51 19.96
CA ASP A 203 -6.09 5.96 21.35
C ASP A 203 -6.88 7.27 21.53
N ALA A 204 -6.81 8.19 20.57
CA ALA A 204 -7.57 9.44 20.60
C ALA A 204 -9.10 9.20 20.50
N ILE A 205 -9.54 8.21 19.71
CA ILE A 205 -10.96 7.85 19.60
C ILE A 205 -11.47 7.17 20.89
N GLN A 206 -10.62 6.45 21.63
CA GLN A 206 -11.02 5.88 22.94
C GLN A 206 -11.06 6.92 24.06
N GLN A 207 -10.23 7.96 24.00
CA GLN A 207 -10.27 9.05 24.99
C GLN A 207 -11.32 10.14 24.68
N GLY A 208 -11.89 10.16 23.47
CA GLY A 208 -12.87 11.16 23.03
C GLY A 208 -14.35 10.83 23.27
N VAL A 209 -14.71 9.67 23.84
CA VAL A 209 -16.12 9.27 24.05
C VAL A 209 -16.67 9.69 25.42
N SER A 210 -15.96 10.51 26.21
CA SER A 210 -16.43 10.92 27.55
C SER A 210 -16.83 12.39 27.72
N GLN A 211 -16.84 13.23 26.69
CA GLN A 211 -17.35 14.60 26.83
C GLN A 211 -18.06 15.09 25.57
N ASP A 212 -19.30 14.64 25.38
CA ASP A 212 -20.41 15.46 24.86
C ASP A 212 -21.71 14.63 24.87
N GLU A 213 -22.13 14.18 26.05
CA GLU A 213 -23.53 13.84 26.35
C GLU A 213 -24.02 14.74 27.47
N ALA A 214 -24.58 15.89 27.11
CA ALA A 214 -25.55 16.59 27.94
C ALA A 214 -26.46 17.46 27.06
N VAL A 215 -27.77 17.30 27.24
CA VAL A 215 -28.86 18.23 26.84
C VAL A 215 -29.21 18.16 25.34
N THR A 216 -30.32 17.58 24.86
CA THR A 216 -31.66 17.48 25.43
C THR A 216 -32.47 16.33 24.83
N VAL A 217 -33.16 15.61 25.71
CA VAL A 217 -34.25 14.68 25.43
C VAL A 217 -35.49 15.45 24.96
N PHE A 218 -36.09 15.09 23.83
CA PHE A 218 -37.54 15.10 23.63
C PHE A 218 -37.94 14.10 22.53
N GLU A 219 -38.25 12.89 23.00
CA GLU A 219 -39.43 12.08 22.67
C GLU A 219 -39.94 12.05 21.22
N THR A 220 -39.54 11.00 20.50
CA THR A 220 -40.24 10.46 19.33
C THR A 220 -41.50 9.72 19.76
N GLN A 221 -42.68 10.15 19.28
CA GLN A 221 -43.87 9.29 19.17
C GLN A 221 -44.20 9.02 17.70
N ALA A 222 -44.54 7.75 17.42
CA ALA A 222 -44.96 7.21 16.13
C ALA A 222 -46.43 7.61 15.80
N GLY A 223 -46.73 7.82 14.51
CA GLY A 223 -48.11 8.06 14.00
C GLY A 223 -48.90 6.77 13.75
N PRO A 224 -49.86 6.70 12.78
CA PRO A 224 -50.89 7.63 12.26
C PRO A 224 -52.31 6.98 12.48
N PRO A 225 -53.45 7.20 11.75
CA PRO A 225 -53.76 7.99 10.53
C PRO A 225 -55.07 8.81 10.55
N GLY A 226 -55.28 9.65 9.52
CA GLY A 226 -56.63 10.05 9.13
C GLY A 226 -56.77 11.38 8.38
N ALA A 227 -57.56 11.31 7.32
CA ALA A 227 -58.32 12.38 6.64
C ALA A 227 -57.71 13.12 5.45
N GLN A 228 -58.53 13.08 4.40
CA GLN A 228 -58.43 13.64 3.06
C GLN A 228 -58.66 15.15 3.07
N GLY A 229 -58.10 15.85 2.08
CA GLY A 229 -58.43 17.25 1.83
C GLY A 229 -57.66 17.84 0.65
N ALA A 230 -58.32 17.85 -0.52
CA ALA A 230 -57.84 18.54 -1.72
C ALA A 230 -57.92 20.07 -1.55
N ALA A 231 -56.86 20.79 -1.89
CA ALA A 231 -56.96 22.20 -2.29
C ALA A 231 -55.74 22.65 -3.11
N LYS A 232 -56.04 23.20 -4.28
CA LYS A 232 -55.14 23.93 -5.18
C LYS A 232 -54.69 25.23 -4.49
N GLY A 233 -53.40 25.55 -4.59
CA GLY A 233 -52.86 26.83 -4.13
C GLY A 233 -51.48 27.09 -4.71
N ALA A 234 -51.41 27.88 -5.77
CA ALA A 234 -50.18 28.46 -6.29
C ALA A 234 -49.59 29.42 -5.24
N GLY A 235 -48.33 29.22 -4.85
CA GLY A 235 -47.68 30.06 -3.86
C GLY A 235 -46.18 29.77 -3.77
N ARG A 236 -45.38 30.74 -4.20
CA ARG A 236 -43.91 30.77 -4.19
C ARG A 236 -43.34 30.27 -2.85
N ARG A 237 -42.64 29.13 -2.85
CA ARG A 237 -41.80 28.70 -1.71
C ARG A 237 -40.33 28.92 -2.04
N ARG A 238 -39.83 30.07 -1.57
CA ARG A 238 -38.41 30.29 -1.31
C ARG A 238 -37.88 29.19 -0.38
N GLU A 239 -36.84 28.51 -0.86
CA GLU A 239 -35.63 28.19 -0.12
C GLU A 239 -35.80 27.63 1.30
N ARG A 240 -35.92 26.29 1.38
CA ARG A 240 -35.23 25.56 2.45
C ARG A 240 -33.74 25.51 2.10
N ARG A 241 -33.05 26.65 2.20
CA ARG A 241 -31.58 26.65 2.22
C ARG A 241 -31.17 26.10 3.57
N SER A 242 -30.46 24.98 3.55
CA SER A 242 -29.72 24.44 4.69
C SER A 242 -28.92 25.55 5.39
N PRO A 243 -28.77 25.53 6.73
CA PRO A 243 -27.93 26.48 7.44
C PRO A 243 -26.53 26.50 6.80
N PHE A 244 -26.02 27.71 6.55
CA PHE A 244 -24.72 27.88 5.90
C PHE A 244 -23.62 27.41 6.87
N ALA A 245 -22.99 26.28 6.55
CA ALA A 245 -21.93 25.67 7.35
C ALA A 245 -20.54 26.32 7.16
N GLY A 246 -20.44 27.43 6.41
CA GLY A 246 -19.18 28.13 6.16
C GLY A 246 -18.93 29.32 7.08
N LYS A 247 -17.69 29.83 7.08
CA LYS A 247 -17.33 31.11 7.72
C LYS A 247 -17.74 32.29 6.84
N CYS A 248 -18.20 33.37 7.46
CA CYS A 248 -18.45 34.65 6.81
C CYS A 248 -17.13 35.32 6.39
N TYR A 249 -17.01 35.72 5.13
CA TYR A 249 -15.79 36.39 4.62
C TYR A 249 -15.54 37.78 5.24
N GLY A 250 -16.56 38.42 5.82
CA GLY A 250 -16.43 39.74 6.45
C GLY A 250 -15.91 39.70 7.88
N CYS A 251 -16.50 38.85 8.73
CA CYS A 251 -16.18 38.77 10.16
C CYS A 251 -15.53 37.45 10.60
N GLN A 252 -15.38 36.46 9.71
CA GLN A 252 -14.83 35.13 9.98
C GLN A 252 -15.64 34.25 10.95
N GLU A 253 -16.83 34.66 11.36
CA GLU A 253 -17.74 33.86 12.18
C GLU A 253 -18.57 32.87 11.34
N PHE A 254 -18.97 31.74 11.93
CA PHE A 254 -19.77 30.71 11.27
C PHE A 254 -21.27 31.03 11.30
N GLY A 255 -22.04 30.39 10.41
CA GLY A 255 -23.51 30.37 10.47
C GLY A 255 -24.22 31.45 9.63
N HIS A 256 -23.49 32.35 8.98
CA HIS A 256 -24.07 33.37 8.10
C HIS A 256 -23.17 33.70 6.90
N ARG A 257 -23.76 34.21 5.81
CA ARG A 257 -23.02 34.70 4.63
C ARG A 257 -22.70 36.19 4.80
N ILE A 258 -21.76 36.71 4.01
CA ILE A 258 -21.37 38.14 4.03
C ILE A 258 -22.52 39.12 3.78
N ALA A 259 -23.58 38.67 3.09
CA ALA A 259 -24.81 39.46 2.87
C ALA A 259 -25.66 39.61 4.13
N ASP A 260 -25.57 38.65 5.05
CA ASP A 260 -26.35 38.56 6.29
C ASP A 260 -25.50 38.88 7.52
N CYS A 261 -24.32 39.48 7.32
CA CYS A 261 -23.36 39.75 8.39
C CYS A 261 -23.85 40.87 9.32
N PRO A 262 -24.03 40.62 10.62
CA PRO A 262 -24.53 41.62 11.55
C PRO A 262 -23.55 42.80 11.71
N GLN A 263 -22.25 42.53 11.65
CA GLN A 263 -21.18 43.54 11.73
C GLN A 263 -21.21 44.54 10.57
N ARG A 264 -21.80 44.16 9.41
CA ARG A 264 -21.85 45.01 8.21
C ARG A 264 -22.97 46.05 8.24
N LYS A 265 -23.99 45.88 9.11
CA LYS A 265 -25.08 46.85 9.28
C LYS A 265 -24.72 48.01 10.22
N ASN A 266 -23.66 47.88 11.01
CA ASN A 266 -23.21 48.90 11.96
C ASN A 266 -22.08 49.81 11.42
N SER A 267 -21.73 49.68 10.14
CA SER A 267 -20.65 50.44 9.48
C SER A 267 -21.17 51.42 8.41
N ALA A 268 -22.46 51.76 8.46
CA ALA A 268 -23.10 52.78 7.63
C ALA A 268 -23.60 53.94 8.47
#